data_AF-A0A9E4JUP0-F1
#
_entry.id   AF-A0A9E4JUP0-F1
#
_cell.length_a   1.000
_cell.length_b   1.000
_cell.length_c   1.000
_cell.angle_alpha   90.00
_cell.angle_beta   90.00
_cell.angle_gamma   90.00
#
_symmetry.space_group_name_H-M   'P 1'
#
loop_
_entity.id
_entity.type
_entity.pdbx_description
1 polymer ?
#
loop_
_entity_poly.entity_id
_entity_poly.type
_entity_poly.pdbx_seq_one_letter_code
_entity_poly.pdbx_strand_id
1 'polypeptide(L)'
;MIYKQKAYKSFYAGTDNPDAQAVLVDHQNCRLGKWYYEGLGRESFGHLPTFKQLETPHSAVHSHGHAALNYLSEDWQKDQQLQKKIISTYTEMEHASDQVMDRIDAMISEKHN
;
A
#
# COMPACT_ATOMS: atom_id res chain seq x y z
N MET A 1 2.81 -9.71 -3.95
CA MET A 1 1.95 -8.52 -4.15
C MET A 1 2.43 -7.74 -5.37
N ILE A 2 1.59 -7.60 -6.40
CA ILE A 2 1.94 -6.92 -7.65
C ILE A 2 2.20 -5.41 -7.42
N TYR A 3 1.44 -4.78 -6.52
CA TYR A 3 1.59 -3.34 -6.21
C TYR A 3 2.99 -2.99 -5.68
N LYS A 4 3.45 -3.66 -4.61
CA LYS A 4 4.79 -3.43 -4.03
C LYS A 4 5.90 -3.70 -5.04
N GLN A 5 5.77 -4.75 -5.86
CA GLN A 5 6.72 -5.03 -6.94
C GLN A 5 6.85 -3.84 -7.89
N LYS A 6 5.73 -3.25 -8.34
CA LYS A 6 5.73 -2.07 -9.19
C LYS A 6 6.36 -0.85 -8.53
N ALA A 7 6.13 -0.65 -7.23
CA ALA A 7 6.78 0.40 -6.46
C ALA A 7 8.31 0.22 -6.39
N TYR A 8 8.82 -1.02 -6.28
CA TYR A 8 10.26 -1.25 -6.40
C TYR A 8 10.77 -1.07 -7.83
N LYS A 9 9.95 -1.36 -8.84
CA LYS A 9 10.34 -1.17 -10.24
C LYS A 9 10.59 0.29 -10.59
N SER A 10 9.80 1.20 -10.04
CA SER A 10 9.98 2.64 -10.27
C SER A 10 11.30 3.18 -9.72
N PHE A 11 11.93 2.51 -8.75
CA PHE A 11 13.25 2.91 -8.24
C PHE A 11 14.33 2.92 -9.33
N TYR A 12 14.34 1.90 -10.20
CA TYR A 12 15.35 1.76 -11.26
C TYR A 12 14.85 2.19 -12.64
N ALA A 13 13.55 2.10 -12.90
CA ALA A 13 12.94 2.47 -14.18
C ALA A 13 12.46 3.94 -14.24
N GLY A 14 12.62 4.69 -13.14
CA GLY A 14 12.12 6.06 -13.00
C GLY A 14 10.61 6.14 -12.72
N THR A 15 10.07 7.35 -12.78
CA THR A 15 8.66 7.64 -12.47
C THR A 15 7.77 7.80 -13.72
N ASP A 16 8.36 7.92 -14.91
CA ASP A 16 7.63 8.02 -16.19
C ASP A 16 7.48 6.64 -16.86
N ASN A 17 6.79 5.72 -16.19
CA ASN A 17 6.51 4.40 -16.74
C ASN A 17 5.17 3.82 -16.23
N PRO A 18 4.62 2.78 -16.88
CA PRO A 18 3.34 2.19 -16.49
C PRO A 18 3.32 1.60 -15.06
N ASP A 19 4.47 1.19 -14.52
CA ASP A 19 4.54 0.64 -13.17
C ASP A 19 4.40 1.75 -12.12
N ALA A 20 5.03 2.91 -12.32
CA ALA A 20 4.85 4.10 -11.50
C ALA A 20 3.40 4.61 -11.55
N GLN A 21 2.78 4.64 -12.74
CA GLN A 21 1.36 5.02 -12.88
C GLN A 21 0.42 4.09 -12.10
N ALA A 22 0.73 2.79 -12.05
CA ALA A 22 -0.07 1.85 -11.27
C ALA A 22 0.11 2.03 -9.74
N VAL A 23 1.22 2.60 -9.29
CA VAL A 23 1.45 2.94 -7.87
C VAL A 23 0.69 4.22 -7.49
N LEU A 24 0.47 5.15 -8.42
CA LEU A 24 -0.36 6.34 -8.19
C LEU A 24 -1.85 6.06 -8.00
N VAL A 25 -2.29 4.81 -8.19
CA VAL A 25 -3.67 4.41 -7.90
C VAL A 25 -3.97 4.65 -6.43
N ASP A 26 -5.09 5.33 -6.19
CA ASP A 26 -5.62 5.57 -4.85
C ASP A 26 -6.08 4.26 -4.18
N HIS A 27 -5.89 4.17 -2.86
CA HIS A 27 -6.26 2.99 -2.07
C HIS A 27 -7.71 2.58 -2.25
N GLN A 28 -8.66 3.52 -2.38
CA GLN A 28 -10.08 3.21 -2.57
C GLN A 28 -10.36 2.62 -3.96
N ASN A 29 -9.59 3.04 -4.95
CA ASN A 29 -9.74 2.62 -6.35
C ASN A 29 -8.98 1.33 -6.68
N CYS A 30 -8.17 0.82 -5.75
CA CYS A 30 -7.49 -0.45 -5.91
C CYS A 30 -8.47 -1.63 -5.73
N ARG A 31 -8.06 -2.86 -6.09
CA ARG A 31 -8.93 -4.04 -5.97
C ARG A 31 -9.39 -4.30 -4.52
N LEU A 32 -8.48 -4.08 -3.56
CA LEU A 32 -8.81 -4.24 -2.14
C LEU A 32 -9.72 -3.12 -1.64
N GLY A 33 -9.45 -1.87 -2.03
CA GLY A 33 -10.32 -0.72 -1.72
C GLY A 33 -11.74 -0.92 -2.22
N LYS A 34 -11.91 -1.31 -3.49
CA LYS A 34 -13.24 -1.60 -4.03
C LYS A 34 -13.97 -2.68 -3.24
N TRP A 35 -13.26 -3.74 -2.83
CA TRP A 35 -13.82 -4.79 -1.97
C TRP A 35 -14.20 -4.26 -0.57
N TYR A 36 -13.40 -3.35 -0.01
CA TYR A 36 -13.61 -2.75 1.31
C TYR A 36 -14.77 -1.72 1.33
N TYR A 37 -14.80 -0.79 0.38
CA TYR A 37 -15.74 0.34 0.37
C TYR A 37 -17.07 0.04 -0.33
N GLU A 38 -17.02 -0.67 -1.46
CA GLU A 38 -18.14 -0.79 -2.41
C GLU A 38 -18.70 -2.22 -2.50
N GLY A 39 -17.94 -3.21 -2.05
CA GLY A 39 -18.22 -4.61 -2.37
C GLY A 39 -18.73 -5.48 -1.22
N LEU A 40 -18.78 -6.78 -1.54
CA LEU A 40 -19.16 -7.89 -0.65
C LEU A 40 -18.38 -7.91 0.67
N GLY A 41 -17.18 -7.31 0.72
CA GLY A 41 -16.38 -7.19 1.94
C GLY A 41 -17.15 -6.48 3.05
N ARG A 42 -17.73 -5.32 2.73
CA ARG A 42 -18.54 -4.55 3.69
C ARG A 42 -19.81 -5.29 4.10
N GLU A 43 -20.48 -5.95 3.17
CA GLU A 43 -21.72 -6.70 3.45
C GLU A 43 -21.45 -7.91 4.36
N SER A 44 -20.38 -8.66 4.09
CA SER A 44 -20.08 -9.91 4.78
C SER A 44 -19.26 -9.73 6.06
N PHE A 45 -18.43 -8.68 6.15
CA PHE A 45 -17.44 -8.49 7.22
C PHE A 45 -17.50 -7.10 7.87
N GLY A 46 -18.31 -6.17 7.38
CA GLY A 46 -18.33 -4.78 7.86
C GLY A 46 -18.71 -4.60 9.34
N HIS A 47 -19.33 -5.62 9.95
CA HIS A 47 -19.64 -5.67 11.37
C HIS A 47 -18.43 -6.06 12.23
N LEU A 48 -17.42 -6.73 11.67
CA LEU A 48 -16.23 -7.17 12.38
C LEU A 48 -15.28 -5.99 12.65
N PRO A 49 -14.78 -5.81 13.88
CA PRO A 49 -13.77 -4.79 14.19
C PRO A 49 -12.49 -4.99 13.38
N THR A 50 -12.06 -6.23 13.14
CA THR A 50 -10.86 -6.54 12.35
C THR A 50 -10.97 -6.05 10.90
N PHE A 51 -12.16 -6.11 10.30
CA PHE A 51 -12.42 -5.53 8.99
C PHE A 51 -12.18 -4.02 9.00
N LYS A 52 -12.72 -3.30 9.99
CA LYS A 52 -12.51 -1.84 10.10
C LYS A 52 -11.04 -1.47 10.29
N GLN A 53 -10.29 -2.29 11.02
CA GLN A 53 -8.86 -2.10 11.26
C GLN A 53 -7.98 -2.33 10.02
N LEU A 54 -8.51 -2.93 8.95
CA LEU A 54 -7.79 -3.13 7.70
C LEU A 54 -7.47 -1.81 6.99
N GLU A 55 -8.30 -0.79 7.20
CA GLU A 55 -8.24 0.44 6.40
C GLU A 55 -6.97 1.25 6.66
N THR A 56 -6.59 1.40 7.92
CA THR A 56 -5.38 2.14 8.29
C THR A 56 -4.11 1.57 7.62
N PRO A 57 -3.76 0.28 7.76
CA PRO A 57 -2.58 -0.26 7.09
C PRO A 57 -2.73 -0.30 5.57
N HIS A 58 -3.94 -0.47 5.03
CA HIS A 58 -4.18 -0.43 3.59
C HIS A 58 -3.89 0.97 2.99
N SER A 59 -4.42 2.02 3.59
CA SER A 59 -4.14 3.40 3.19
C SER A 59 -2.66 3.76 3.36
N ALA A 60 -2.01 3.25 4.41
CA ALA A 60 -0.57 3.41 4.64
C ALA A 60 0.29 2.82 3.50
N VAL A 61 -0.04 1.62 2.98
CA VAL A 61 0.68 1.04 1.83
C VAL A 61 0.66 1.98 0.62
N HIS A 62 -0.50 2.55 0.30
CA HIS A 62 -0.63 3.43 -0.85
C HIS A 62 0.09 4.77 -0.65
N SER A 63 -0.11 5.40 0.51
CA SER A 63 0.52 6.68 0.84
C SER A 63 2.05 6.59 0.89
N HIS A 64 2.63 5.51 1.40
CA HIS A 64 4.07 5.26 1.29
C HIS A 64 4.52 5.04 -0.15
N GLY A 65 3.76 4.28 -0.96
CA GLY A 65 4.05 4.14 -2.39
C GLY A 65 4.10 5.48 -3.14
N HIS A 66 3.14 6.37 -2.87
CA HIS A 66 3.10 7.72 -3.45
C HIS A 66 4.28 8.58 -2.98
N ALA A 67 4.60 8.55 -1.68
CA ALA A 67 5.75 9.26 -1.14
C ALA A 67 7.07 8.79 -1.79
N ALA A 68 7.23 7.48 -2.01
CA ALA A 68 8.41 6.95 -2.69
C ALA A 68 8.55 7.49 -4.12
N LEU A 69 7.45 7.54 -4.88
CA LEU A 69 7.47 8.13 -6.23
C LEU A 69 7.81 9.63 -6.21
N ASN A 70 7.28 10.38 -5.24
CA ASN A 70 7.59 11.80 -5.10
C ASN A 70 9.09 12.01 -4.86
N TYR A 71 9.69 11.27 -3.92
CA TYR A 71 11.13 11.36 -3.67
C TYR A 71 11.99 10.90 -4.85
N LEU A 72 11.52 9.92 -5.63
CA LEU A 72 12.21 9.45 -6.84
C LEU A 72 12.16 10.46 -7.99
N SER A 73 11.24 11.43 -7.95
CA SER A 73 11.15 12.51 -8.95
C SER A 73 12.12 13.67 -8.70
N GLU A 74 12.75 13.71 -7.52
CA GLU A 74 13.78 14.68 -7.13
C GLU A 74 15.20 14.19 -7.49
N ASP A 75 16.25 15.02 -7.31
CA ASP A 75 17.67 14.63 -7.54
C ASP A 75 18.24 13.74 -6.41
N TRP A 76 17.53 12.66 -6.09
CA TRP A 76 17.84 11.74 -4.99
C TRP A 76 19.18 11.03 -5.14
N GLN A 77 19.69 10.90 -6.36
CA GLN A 77 20.97 10.24 -6.62
C GLN A 77 22.14 10.98 -5.97
N LYS A 78 22.01 12.30 -5.75
CA LYS A 78 23.04 13.13 -5.12
C LYS A 78 22.72 13.52 -3.67
N ASP A 79 21.53 13.22 -3.18
CA ASP A 79 21.08 13.58 -1.84
C ASP A 79 20.96 12.34 -0.93
N GLN A 80 21.90 12.22 0.01
CA GLN A 80 21.93 11.12 0.98
C GLN A 80 20.73 11.12 1.94
N GLN A 81 20.18 12.28 2.28
CA GLN A 81 18.99 12.35 3.13
C GLN A 81 17.76 11.84 2.36
N LEU A 82 17.66 12.22 1.08
CA LEU A 82 16.58 11.76 0.22
C LEU A 82 16.66 10.25 -0.03
N GLN A 83 17.85 9.70 -0.24
CA GLN A 83 18.07 8.25 -0.29
C GLN A 83 17.57 7.53 0.97
N LYS A 84 17.89 8.06 2.16
CA LYS A 84 17.41 7.51 3.44
C LYS A 84 15.88 7.57 3.53
N LYS A 85 15.26 8.67 3.09
CA LYS A 85 13.79 8.81 3.06
C LYS A 85 13.16 7.78 2.12
N ILE A 86 13.72 7.56 0.93
CA ILE A 86 13.24 6.55 -0.02
C ILE A 86 13.27 5.15 0.62
N ILE A 87 14.42 4.76 1.19
CA ILE A 87 14.58 3.45 1.84
C ILE A 87 13.58 3.30 2.99
N SER A 88 13.51 4.30 3.88
CA SER A 88 12.56 4.29 5.00
C SER A 88 11.12 4.15 4.51
N THR A 89 10.76 4.85 3.43
CA THR A 89 9.40 4.80 2.88
C THR A 89 9.05 3.42 2.34
N TYR A 90 9.98 2.75 1.65
CA TYR A 90 9.77 1.36 1.24
C TYR A 90 9.65 0.42 2.45
N THR A 91 10.46 0.59 3.49
CA THR A 91 10.34 -0.21 4.72
C THR A 91 8.98 -0.04 5.38
N GLU A 92 8.48 1.19 5.52
CA GLU A 92 7.16 1.45 6.10
C GLU A 92 6.03 0.90 5.21
N MET A 93 6.16 0.98 3.88
CA MET A 93 5.22 0.33 2.95
C MET A 93 5.16 -1.19 3.15
N GLU A 94 6.31 -1.84 3.35
CA GLU A 94 6.39 -3.27 3.62
C GLU A 94 5.74 -3.62 4.96
N HIS A 95 6.06 -2.87 6.02
CA HIS A 95 5.47 -3.08 7.35
C HIS A 95 3.95 -2.89 7.36
N ALA A 96 3.45 -1.81 6.73
CA ALA A 96 2.02 -1.61 6.55
C ALA A 96 1.36 -2.75 5.78
N SER A 97 2.07 -3.28 4.78
CA SER A 97 1.60 -4.41 4.00
C SER A 97 1.53 -5.72 4.79
N ASP A 98 2.44 -5.94 5.73
CA ASP A 98 2.37 -7.10 6.64
C ASP A 98 1.15 -6.96 7.56
N GLN A 99 0.91 -5.75 8.08
CA GLN A 99 -0.29 -5.46 8.88
C GLN A 99 -1.59 -5.71 8.12
N VAL A 100 -1.65 -5.41 6.81
CA VAL A 100 -2.81 -5.75 5.96
C VAL A 100 -3.06 -7.27 5.97
N MET A 101 -2.00 -8.07 5.80
CA MET A 101 -2.12 -9.54 5.80
C MET A 101 -2.57 -10.06 7.16
N ASP A 102 -1.97 -9.57 8.24
CA ASP A 102 -2.34 -9.94 9.61
C ASP A 102 -3.82 -9.65 9.91
N ARG A 103 -4.35 -8.51 9.43
CA ARG A 103 -5.77 -8.16 9.62
C ARG A 103 -6.70 -9.03 8.78
N ILE A 104 -6.29 -9.44 7.59
CA ILE A 104 -7.06 -10.39 6.77
C ILE A 104 -7.14 -11.75 7.47
N ASP A 105 -6.02 -12.26 8.00
CA ASP A 105 -5.98 -13.54 8.70
C ASP A 105 -6.80 -13.50 10.00
N ALA A 106 -6.69 -12.41 10.76
CA ALA A 106 -7.48 -12.19 11.96
C ALA A 106 -8.99 -12.13 11.66
N MET A 107 -9.37 -11.45 10.57
CA MET A 107 -10.77 -11.31 10.16
C MET A 107 -11.38 -12.65 9.72
N ILE A 108 -10.62 -13.49 9.01
CA ILE A 108 -11.07 -14.85 8.66
C ILE A 108 -11.27 -15.67 9.93
N SER A 109 -10.35 -15.58 10.88
CA SER A 109 -10.42 -16.30 12.15
C SER A 109 -11.61 -15.83 13.00
N GLU A 110 -11.88 -14.52 13.03
CA GLU A 110 -13.02 -13.93 13.74
C GLU A 110 -14.37 -14.39 13.18
N LYS A 111 -14.50 -14.53 11.85
CA LYS A 111 -15.74 -14.98 11.21
C LYS A 111 -16.09 -16.44 11.48
N HIS A 112 -15.09 -17.29 11.74
CA HIS A 112 -15.27 -18.72 11.96
C HIS A 112 -15.48 -19.09 13.44
N ASN A 113 -15.41 -18.11 14.35
CA ASN A 113 -15.77 -18.23 15.76
C ASN A 113 -17.20 -17.74 16.01
#